data_AF-A0A162L8X0-F1
#
_entry.id   AF-A0A162L8X0-F1
#
_cell.length_a   1.000
_cell.length_b   1.000
_cell.length_c   1.000
_cell.angle_alpha   90.00
_cell.angle_beta   90.00
_cell.angle_gamma   90.00
#
_symmetry.space_group_name_H-M   'P 1'
#
loop_
_entity.id
_entity.type
_entity.pdbx_description
1 polymer ?
#
loop_
_entity_poly.entity_id
_entity_poly.type
_entity_poly.pdbx_seq_one_letter_code
_entity_poly.pdbx_strand_id
1 'polypeptide(L)'
;MKNLKISILSILIIIIALIITKESITLHKEFKNIQIPTKQSRQLGNMSTYKWLTVKKISHKYNINEQEIFKALEIIPHSGDENIPLIQLTKKYNKNQEQMKRNLKKLLQRYRNLEGKKHEQSY
;
A
#
# COMPACT_ATOMS: atom_id res chain seq x y z
N MET A 1 -3.54 -11.53 56.61
CA MET A 1 -3.09 -10.72 55.44
C MET A 1 -2.84 -11.54 54.17
N LYS A 2 -2.18 -12.71 54.21
CA LYS A 2 -1.93 -13.54 53.00
C LYS A 2 -3.21 -13.90 52.24
N ASN A 3 -4.25 -14.37 52.93
CA ASN A 3 -5.52 -14.77 52.31
C ASN A 3 -6.26 -13.57 51.67
N LEU A 4 -6.13 -12.37 52.25
CA LEU A 4 -6.71 -11.14 51.70
C LEU A 4 -6.00 -10.72 50.40
N LYS A 5 -4.67 -10.81 50.37
CA LYS A 5 -3.87 -10.56 49.15
C LYS A 5 -4.20 -11.55 48.04
N ILE A 6 -4.41 -12.82 48.39
CA ILE A 6 -4.81 -13.87 47.43
C ILE A 6 -6.22 -13.61 46.89
N SER A 7 -7.18 -13.21 47.72
CA SER A 7 -8.52 -12.81 47.27
C SER A 7 -8.50 -11.60 46.34
N ILE A 8 -7.69 -10.58 46.64
CA ILE A 8 -7.57 -9.41 45.76
C ILE A 8 -6.96 -9.82 44.42
N LEU A 9 -5.93 -10.67 44.44
CA LEU A 9 -5.26 -11.16 43.23
C LEU A 9 -6.22 -11.98 42.36
N SER A 10 -7.04 -12.87 42.95
CA SER A 10 -7.99 -13.69 42.19
C SER A 10 -9.08 -12.83 41.54
N ILE A 11 -9.59 -11.81 42.24
CA ILE A 11 -10.54 -10.85 41.67
C ILE A 11 -9.90 -10.11 40.48
N LEU A 12 -8.64 -9.69 40.62
CA LEU A 12 -7.94 -8.96 39.57
C LEU A 12 -7.73 -9.82 38.31
N ILE A 13 -7.39 -11.10 38.49
CA ILE A 13 -7.26 -12.07 37.40
C ILE A 13 -8.60 -12.25 36.68
N ILE A 14 -9.71 -12.37 37.42
CA ILE A 14 -11.05 -12.53 36.84
C ILE A 14 -11.41 -11.29 36.01
N ILE A 15 -11.13 -10.08 36.50
CA ILE A 15 -11.40 -8.83 35.78
C ILE A 15 -10.57 -8.76 34.48
N ILE A 16 -9.28 -9.06 34.54
CA ILE A 16 -8.41 -9.07 33.36
C ILE A 16 -8.88 -10.10 32.34
N ALA A 17 -9.24 -11.30 32.78
CA ALA A 17 -9.76 -12.35 31.91
C ALA A 17 -11.05 -11.92 31.20
N LEU A 18 -11.97 -11.25 31.90
CA LEU A 18 -13.19 -10.71 31.30
C LEU A 18 -12.91 -9.64 30.25
N ILE A 19 -11.96 -8.72 30.51
CA ILE A 19 -11.55 -7.69 29.57
C ILE A 19 -10.97 -8.31 28.30
N ILE A 20 -10.02 -9.25 28.44
CA ILE A 20 -9.37 -9.94 27.31
C ILE A 20 -10.41 -10.71 26.48
N THR A 21 -11.34 -11.38 27.14
CA THR A 21 -12.39 -12.16 26.45
C THR A 21 -13.31 -11.25 25.65
N LYS A 22 -13.71 -10.11 26.22
CA LYS A 22 -14.55 -9.12 25.53
C LYS A 22 -13.84 -8.56 24.30
N GLU A 23 -12.58 -8.13 24.44
CA GLU A 23 -11.77 -7.64 23.32
C GLU A 23 -11.59 -8.70 22.24
N SER A 24 -11.31 -9.95 22.63
CA SER A 24 -11.16 -11.06 21.70
C SER A 24 -12.44 -11.32 20.90
N ILE A 25 -13.61 -11.25 21.54
CA ILE A 25 -14.91 -11.41 20.86
C ILE A 25 -15.16 -10.25 19.90
N THR A 26 -14.87 -9.01 20.31
CA THR A 26 -15.00 -7.82 19.45
C THR A 26 -14.14 -7.96 18.21
N LEU A 27 -12.84 -8.24 18.39
CA LEU A 27 -11.91 -8.46 17.29
C LEU A 27 -12.37 -9.62 16.38
N HIS A 28 -12.80 -10.73 16.95
CA HIS A 28 -13.29 -11.87 16.15
C HIS A 28 -14.51 -11.49 15.30
N LYS A 29 -15.44 -10.69 15.85
CA LYS A 29 -16.60 -10.18 15.11
C LYS A 29 -16.16 -9.20 14.02
N GLU A 30 -15.24 -8.30 14.32
CA GLU A 30 -14.66 -7.38 13.34
C GLU A 30 -13.99 -8.13 12.19
N PHE A 31 -13.18 -9.15 12.50
CA PHE A 31 -12.54 -10.01 11.50
C PHE A 31 -13.55 -10.74 10.62
N LYS A 32 -14.64 -11.27 11.19
CA LYS A 32 -15.73 -11.89 10.41
C LYS A 32 -16.45 -10.88 9.50
N ASN A 33 -16.48 -9.61 9.90
CA ASN A 33 -17.09 -8.52 9.13
C ASN A 33 -16.13 -7.88 8.12
N ILE A 34 -14.87 -8.32 8.03
CA ILE A 34 -13.95 -7.89 6.98
C ILE A 34 -14.47 -8.45 5.66
N GLN A 35 -15.07 -7.59 4.85
CA GLN A 35 -15.50 -7.94 3.50
C GLN A 35 -14.29 -8.21 2.61
N ILE A 36 -14.44 -9.13 1.66
CA ILE A 36 -13.43 -9.38 0.63
C ILE A 36 -13.18 -8.07 -0.13
N PRO A 37 -11.92 -7.65 -0.32
CA PRO A 37 -11.62 -6.37 -0.93
C PRO A 37 -12.15 -6.29 -2.37
N THR A 38 -13.24 -5.52 -2.55
CA THR A 38 -13.84 -5.14 -3.83
C THR A 38 -12.92 -4.21 -4.63
N LYS A 39 -13.11 -4.09 -5.95
CA LYS A 39 -12.29 -3.19 -6.80
C LYS A 39 -12.25 -1.75 -6.28
N GLN A 40 -13.38 -1.25 -5.74
CA GLN A 40 -13.47 0.08 -5.13
C GLN A 40 -12.71 0.17 -3.81
N SER A 41 -12.83 -0.82 -2.92
CA SER A 41 -12.09 -0.84 -1.65
C SER A 41 -10.56 -0.93 -1.86
N ARG A 42 -10.08 -1.59 -2.93
CA ARG A 42 -8.66 -1.63 -3.31
C ARG A 42 -8.09 -0.28 -3.76
N GLN A 43 -8.97 0.66 -4.11
CA GLN A 43 -8.61 2.01 -4.55
C GLN A 43 -8.78 3.06 -3.44
N LEU A 44 -9.50 2.74 -2.36
CA LEU A 44 -9.85 3.67 -1.28
C LEU A 44 -9.12 3.31 0.03
N GLY A 45 -8.87 4.30 0.89
CA GLY A 45 -8.25 4.09 2.20
C GLY A 45 -6.72 3.94 2.21
N ASN A 46 -6.13 3.60 3.36
CA ASN A 46 -4.67 3.45 3.54
C ASN A 46 -4.10 2.15 2.96
N MET A 47 -4.96 1.15 2.71
CA MET A 47 -4.60 -0.12 2.08
C MET A 47 -4.68 -0.08 0.55
N SER A 48 -4.98 1.07 -0.05
CA SER A 48 -5.09 1.14 -1.51
C SER A 48 -3.75 0.77 -2.16
N THR A 49 -3.79 -0.11 -3.15
CA THR A 49 -2.57 -0.59 -3.84
C THR A 49 -1.76 0.54 -4.50
N TYR A 50 -2.42 1.66 -4.85
CA TYR A 50 -1.73 2.83 -5.42
C TYR A 50 -0.80 3.53 -4.42
N LYS A 51 -1.12 3.49 -3.12
CA LYS A 51 -0.28 4.11 -2.06
C LYS A 51 1.04 3.36 -1.85
N TRP A 52 1.11 2.10 -2.28
CA TRP A 52 2.26 1.20 -2.12
C TRP A 52 2.95 0.90 -3.45
N LEU A 53 2.60 1.63 -4.51
CA LEU A 53 3.19 1.47 -5.84
C LEU A 53 4.54 2.20 -5.88
N THR A 54 5.58 1.50 -6.29
CA THR A 54 6.96 2.01 -6.38
C THR A 54 7.43 2.02 -7.83
N VAL A 55 8.50 2.78 -8.13
CA VAL A 55 9.09 2.81 -9.48
C VAL A 55 9.58 1.42 -9.90
N LYS A 56 10.22 0.68 -8.99
CA LYS A 56 10.68 -0.70 -9.23
C LYS A 56 9.55 -1.65 -9.64
N LYS A 57 8.39 -1.56 -8.98
CA LYS A 57 7.21 -2.37 -9.34
C LYS A 57 6.68 -2.01 -10.73
N ILE A 58 6.70 -0.73 -11.10
CA ILE A 58 6.25 -0.27 -12.42
C ILE A 58 7.23 -0.74 -13.50
N SER A 59 8.52 -0.56 -13.25
CA SER A 59 9.61 -1.02 -14.12
C SER A 59 9.46 -2.50 -14.46
N HIS A 60 9.34 -3.36 -13.44
CA HIS A 60 9.17 -4.80 -13.64
C HIS A 60 7.85 -5.15 -14.35
N LYS A 61 6.75 -4.46 -14.05
CA LYS A 61 5.44 -4.79 -14.62
C LYS A 61 5.32 -4.44 -16.11
N TYR A 62 5.92 -3.34 -16.53
CA TYR A 62 5.81 -2.81 -17.89
C TYR A 62 7.11 -2.97 -18.70
N ASN A 63 8.12 -3.62 -18.12
CA ASN A 63 9.45 -3.75 -18.68
C ASN A 63 10.06 -2.41 -19.13
N ILE A 64 9.90 -1.38 -18.29
CA ILE A 64 10.39 -0.01 -18.54
C ILE A 64 11.58 0.23 -17.64
N ASN A 65 12.67 0.82 -18.16
CA ASN A 65 13.80 1.21 -17.33
C ASN A 65 13.37 2.20 -16.23
N GLU A 66 13.79 1.96 -15.00
CA GLU A 66 13.52 2.82 -13.85
C GLU A 66 13.92 4.28 -14.11
N GLN A 67 15.04 4.52 -14.81
CA GLN A 67 15.47 5.87 -15.18
C GLN A 67 14.47 6.60 -16.08
N GLU A 68 13.81 5.90 -17.00
CA GLU A 68 12.78 6.52 -17.83
C GLU A 68 11.53 6.88 -17.03
N ILE A 69 11.18 6.04 -16.05
CA ILE A 69 10.08 6.33 -15.14
C ILE A 69 10.42 7.56 -14.30
N PHE A 70 11.61 7.64 -13.72
CA PHE A 70 12.05 8.83 -12.97
C PHE A 70 12.09 10.10 -13.83
N LYS A 71 12.55 9.98 -15.08
CA LYS A 71 12.52 11.08 -16.05
C LYS A 71 11.09 11.58 -16.31
N ALA A 72 10.13 10.67 -16.49
CA ALA A 72 8.73 11.04 -16.65
C ALA A 72 8.13 11.69 -15.39
N LEU A 73 8.61 11.29 -14.21
CA LEU A 73 8.22 11.89 -12.94
C LEU A 73 8.93 13.22 -12.66
N GLU A 74 9.85 13.65 -13.53
CA GLU A 74 10.69 14.85 -13.39
C GLU A 74 11.50 14.84 -12.08
N ILE A 75 11.95 13.65 -11.66
CA ILE A 75 12.74 13.43 -10.44
C ILE A 75 14.15 13.03 -10.85
N ILE A 76 15.15 13.62 -10.20
CA ILE A 76 16.54 13.15 -10.24
C ILE A 76 16.68 12.17 -9.07
N PRO A 77 16.75 10.85 -9.33
CA PRO A 77 16.70 9.85 -8.28
C PRO A 77 18.04 9.74 -7.53
N HIS A 78 17.96 9.46 -6.24
CA HIS A 78 19.07 8.98 -5.42
C HIS A 78 18.97 7.45 -5.27
N SER A 79 20.08 6.81 -4.91
CA SER A 79 20.09 5.36 -4.67
C SER A 79 19.02 4.96 -3.64
N GLY A 80 18.21 3.96 -3.98
CA GLY A 80 17.14 3.43 -3.12
C GLY A 80 15.76 4.05 -3.38
N ASP A 81 15.66 5.13 -4.14
CA ASP A 81 14.40 5.80 -4.47
C ASP A 81 13.43 4.93 -5.27
N GLU A 82 13.95 3.94 -6.00
CA GLU A 82 13.15 3.01 -6.80
C GLU A 82 12.20 2.16 -5.93
N ASN A 83 12.54 1.98 -4.65
CA ASN A 83 11.77 1.23 -3.67
C ASN A 83 10.79 2.11 -2.86
N ILE A 84 10.87 3.43 -3.01
CA ILE A 84 10.00 4.37 -2.29
C ILE A 84 8.63 4.43 -2.99
N PRO A 85 7.51 4.38 -2.24
CA PRO A 85 6.19 4.56 -2.82
C PRO A 85 6.04 5.93 -3.49
N LEU A 86 5.33 5.99 -4.63
CA LEU A 86 5.16 7.23 -5.40
C LEU A 86 4.58 8.39 -4.57
N ILE A 87 3.69 8.10 -3.61
CA ILE A 87 3.10 9.10 -2.71
C ILE A 87 4.10 9.65 -1.67
N GLN A 88 5.16 8.91 -1.39
CA GLN A 88 6.26 9.38 -0.55
C GLN A 88 7.31 10.12 -1.41
N LEU A 89 7.52 9.69 -2.66
CA LEU A 89 8.37 10.41 -3.62
C LEU A 89 7.82 11.81 -3.92
N THR A 90 6.50 11.99 -4.06
CA THR A 90 5.89 13.31 -4.22
C THR A 90 6.24 14.24 -3.07
N LYS A 91 6.23 13.73 -1.83
CA LYS A 91 6.60 14.50 -0.64
C LYS A 91 8.10 14.78 -0.57
N LYS A 92 8.94 13.76 -0.79
CA LYS A 92 10.40 13.86 -0.74
C LYS A 92 10.95 14.91 -1.72
N TYR A 93 10.39 14.96 -2.93
CA TYR A 93 10.83 15.83 -4.02
C TYR A 93 9.94 17.06 -4.21
N ASN A 94 8.99 17.32 -3.31
CA ASN A 94 8.03 18.42 -3.39
C ASN A 94 7.35 18.54 -4.77
N LYS A 95 6.86 17.42 -5.30
CA LYS A 95 6.22 17.32 -6.62
C LYS A 95 4.70 17.33 -6.51
N ASN A 96 4.05 17.92 -7.50
CA ASN A 96 2.59 17.88 -7.63
C ASN A 96 2.13 16.46 -8.00
N GLN A 97 1.31 15.86 -7.12
CA GLN A 97 0.80 14.50 -7.29
C GLN A 97 -0.03 14.31 -8.58
N GLU A 98 -0.85 15.29 -8.96
CA GLU A 98 -1.67 15.20 -10.18
C GLU A 98 -0.82 15.33 -11.45
N GLN A 99 0.28 16.10 -11.40
CA GLN A 99 1.24 16.16 -12.50
C GLN A 99 1.99 14.83 -12.66
N MET A 100 2.54 14.26 -11.58
CA MET A 100 3.19 12.95 -11.62
C MET A 100 2.26 11.86 -12.15
N LYS A 101 1.00 11.84 -11.70
CA LYS A 101 -0.01 10.89 -12.19
C LYS A 101 -0.27 11.05 -13.69
N ARG A 102 -0.41 12.29 -14.18
CA ARG A 102 -0.61 12.57 -15.61
C ARG A 102 0.60 12.14 -16.45
N ASN A 103 1.82 12.48 -16.01
CA ASN A 103 3.04 12.12 -16.74
C ASN A 103 3.24 10.60 -16.77
N LEU A 104 3.03 9.91 -15.64
CA LEU A 104 3.11 8.46 -15.57
C LEU A 104 2.06 7.80 -16.46
N LYS A 105 0.83 8.32 -16.50
CA LYS A 105 -0.22 7.81 -17.40
C LYS A 105 0.19 7.95 -18.87
N LYS A 106 0.77 9.08 -19.28
CA LYS A 106 1.27 9.29 -20.65
C LYS A 106 2.38 8.29 -21.00
N LEU A 107 3.34 8.07 -20.10
CA LEU A 107 4.43 7.10 -20.29
C LEU A 107 3.85 5.68 -20.51
N LEU A 108 2.97 5.24 -19.62
CA LEU A 108 2.37 3.91 -19.69
C LEU A 108 1.49 3.71 -20.93
N GLN A 109 0.77 4.74 -21.38
CA GLN A 109 0.01 4.69 -22.63
C GLN A 109 0.92 4.50 -23.85
N ARG A 110 2.07 5.19 -23.88
CA ARG A 110 3.05 5.03 -24.96
C ARG A 110 3.56 3.60 -25.05
N TYR A 111 3.93 3.01 -23.92
CA TYR A 111 4.41 1.63 -23.84
C TYR A 111 3.34 0.60 -24.20
N ARG A 112 2.10 0.80 -23.77
CA ARG A 112 0.98 -0.07 -24.15
C ARG A 112 0.71 -0.05 -25.66
N ASN A 113 0.83 1.11 -26.29
CA ASN A 113 0.66 1.24 -27.75
C ASN A 113 1.84 0.62 -28.53
N LEU A 114 3.05 0.60 -27.94
CA LEU A 114 4.22 -0.04 -28.54
C LEU A 114 4.14 -1.58 -28.48
N GLU A 115 3.63 -2.14 -27.38
CA GLU A 115 3.33 -3.57 -27.30
C GLU A 115 2.24 -3.98 -28.31
N GLY A 116 1.18 -3.18 -28.46
CA GLY A 116 0.13 -3.43 -29.45
C GLY A 116 0.66 -3.49 -30.90
N LYS A 117 1.57 -2.58 -31.26
CA LYS A 117 2.16 -2.55 -32.61
C LYS A 117 3.15 -3.68 -32.89
N LYS A 118 3.82 -4.23 -31.87
CA LYS A 118 4.70 -5.40 -32.04
C LYS A 118 3.93 -6.65 -32.47
N HIS A 119 2.66 -6.78 -32.09
CA HIS A 119 1.82 -7.91 -32.49
C HIS A 119 1.22 -7.77 -33.91
N GLU A 120 1.09 -6.55 -34.45
CA GLU A 120 0.58 -6.33 -35.81
C GLU A 120 1.66 -6.51 -36.90
N GLN A 121 2.94 -6.39 -36.55
CA GLN A 121 4.06 -6.52 -37.51
C GLN A 121 4.65 -7.94 -37.62
N SER A 122 4.01 -8.95 -36.99
CA SER A 122 4.40 -10.36 -37.07
C SER A 122 3.44 -11.23 -37.91
N TYR A 123 2.62 -10.61 -38.76
CA TYR A 123 1.81 -11.31 -39.76
C TYR A 123 2.26 -10.97 -41.18
#